data_AF-A0A920V8B5-F1
#
_entry.id   AF-A0A920V8B5-F1
#
_cell.length_a   1.000
_cell.length_b   1.000
_cell.length_c   1.000
_cell.angle_alpha   90.00
_cell.angle_beta   90.00
_cell.angle_gamma   90.00
#
_symmetry.space_group_name_H-M   'P 1'
#
loop_
_entity.id
_entity.type
_entity.pdbx_description
1 polymer ?
#
loop_
_entity_poly.entity_id
_entity_poly.type
_entity_poly.pdbx_seq_one_letter_code
_entity_poly.pdbx_strand_id
1 'polypeptide(L)'
;MAGLIVDGGVFDWESTDKFPQMTEKYEGFHNLSFTEEFGPAAFISRVRNEAARDFGACLAPHSSFLVLNGTETLSVRMDKHISNTNKVVDYLNGHDMVEWVSHPNLKDHPNHDLAKELLPKGSTAVFSFGIKGGREIGQVFIDRLDLFSNLANIGDAKSLVIHPASTTHQRMTVEALEEAGISEGLIRLSIGIESVDDLIEDLEKGFRTASKALKK
;
A
#
# COMPACT_ATOMS: atom_id res chain seq x y z
N MET A 1 -12.91 7.37 5.12
CA MET A 1 -11.45 7.35 5.38
C MET A 1 -11.24 7.36 6.88
N ALA A 2 -10.25 6.63 7.38
CA ALA A 2 -9.88 6.57 8.80
C ALA A 2 -8.37 6.44 8.93
N GLY A 3 -7.83 6.85 10.06
CA GLY A 3 -6.44 6.65 10.45
C GLY A 3 -6.38 6.19 11.91
N LEU A 4 -5.31 5.49 12.27
CA LEU A 4 -5.06 4.99 13.61
C LEU A 4 -3.58 5.19 13.95
N ILE A 5 -3.30 5.60 15.18
CA ILE A 5 -1.96 5.57 15.77
C ILE A 5 -2.00 4.49 16.87
N VAL A 6 -1.05 3.55 16.80
CA VAL A 6 -0.84 2.55 17.84
C VAL A 6 0.50 2.89 18.51
N ASP A 7 0.44 3.21 19.80
CA ASP A 7 1.62 3.43 20.62
C ASP A 7 1.98 2.13 21.33
N GLY A 8 3.21 1.66 21.09
CA GLY A 8 3.71 0.45 21.74
C GLY A 8 4.11 0.65 23.19
N GLY A 9 4.35 1.89 23.62
CA GLY A 9 4.78 2.22 24.99
C GLY A 9 6.14 1.65 25.38
N VAL A 10 7.00 1.36 24.40
CA VAL A 10 8.32 0.73 24.61
C VAL A 10 9.51 1.68 24.44
N PHE A 11 9.26 2.93 24.01
CA PHE A 11 10.32 3.91 23.83
C PHE A 11 10.55 4.70 25.12
N ASP A 12 11.79 4.69 25.62
CA ASP A 12 12.20 5.49 26.77
C ASP A 12 12.47 6.94 26.35
N TRP A 13 11.49 7.80 26.57
CA TRP A 13 11.53 9.22 26.26
C TRP A 13 12.54 9.99 27.12
N GLU A 14 12.88 9.49 28.32
CA GLU A 14 13.79 10.16 29.26
C GLU A 14 15.26 9.77 29.00
N SER A 15 15.51 8.73 28.21
CA SER A 15 16.86 8.31 27.82
C SER A 15 17.64 9.33 26.98
N THR A 16 16.99 10.38 26.48
CA THR A 16 17.59 11.42 25.63
C THR A 16 16.93 12.78 25.85
N ASP A 17 17.70 13.85 25.66
CA ASP A 17 17.27 15.25 25.69
C ASP A 17 16.58 15.72 24.39
N LYS A 18 16.36 14.84 23.41
CA LYS A 18 15.77 15.19 22.11
C LYS A 18 14.27 15.50 22.18
N PHE A 19 13.59 15.11 23.25
CA PHE A 19 12.14 15.23 23.39
C PHE A 19 11.72 16.03 24.63
N PRO A 20 12.24 17.25 24.85
CA PRO A 20 11.91 18.06 26.03
C PRO A 20 10.41 18.33 26.12
N GLN A 21 9.73 18.42 24.98
CA GLN A 21 8.28 18.57 24.93
C GLN A 21 7.52 17.39 25.56
N MET A 22 8.12 16.21 25.68
CA MET A 22 7.52 15.03 26.31
C MET A 22 7.88 14.93 27.79
N THR A 23 9.13 15.27 28.14
CA THR A 23 9.74 15.00 29.44
C THR A 23 9.73 16.19 30.39
N GLU A 24 9.69 17.42 29.88
CA GLU A 24 9.68 18.64 30.68
C GLU A 24 8.25 19.16 30.92
N LYS A 25 8.12 20.03 31.92
CA LYS A 25 6.86 20.70 32.21
C LYS A 25 6.49 21.64 31.08
N TYR A 26 5.33 21.39 30.50
CA TYR A 26 4.87 22.10 29.31
C TYR A 26 3.70 23.05 29.63
N GLU A 27 3.91 24.36 29.49
CA GLU A 27 2.91 25.39 29.83
C GLU A 27 1.60 25.22 29.03
N GLY A 28 1.69 24.90 27.74
CA GLY A 28 0.54 24.71 26.86
C GLY A 28 -0.36 23.53 27.26
N PHE A 29 0.06 22.72 28.23
CA PHE A 29 -0.73 21.66 28.82
C PHE A 29 -0.59 21.65 30.36
N HIS A 30 -0.88 22.78 31.00
CA HIS A 30 -0.97 22.93 32.46
C HIS A 30 0.32 22.64 33.24
N ASN A 31 1.49 22.91 32.64
CA ASN A 31 2.81 22.63 33.23
C ASN A 31 3.02 21.15 33.58
N LEU A 32 2.39 20.26 32.80
CA LEU A 32 2.53 18.81 32.93
C LEU A 32 3.78 18.31 32.20
N SER A 33 4.45 17.30 32.75
CA SER A 33 5.33 16.40 31.97
C SER A 33 4.54 15.17 31.55
N PHE A 34 4.52 14.85 30.25
CA PHE A 34 3.74 13.72 29.75
C PHE A 34 4.34 12.37 30.17
N THR A 35 5.68 12.28 30.28
CA THR A 35 6.34 11.05 30.73
C THR A 35 6.10 10.81 32.21
N GLU A 36 6.17 11.85 33.04
CA GLU A 36 5.90 11.76 34.48
C GLU A 36 4.45 11.31 34.75
N GLU A 37 3.47 11.92 34.07
CA GLU A 37 2.05 11.66 34.33
C GLU A 37 1.55 10.34 33.73
N PHE A 38 1.94 10.04 32.49
CA PHE A 38 1.35 8.94 31.71
C PHE A 38 2.32 7.77 31.47
N GLY A 39 3.59 7.89 31.86
CA GLY A 39 4.59 6.82 31.74
C GLY A 39 4.63 6.22 30.33
N PRO A 40 4.47 4.89 30.18
CA PRO A 40 4.48 4.22 28.87
C PRO A 40 3.44 4.75 27.87
N ALA A 41 2.35 5.38 28.32
CA ALA A 41 1.31 5.93 27.44
C ALA A 41 1.52 7.41 27.12
N ALA A 42 2.66 8.00 27.47
CA ALA A 42 2.93 9.43 27.30
C ALA A 42 2.65 9.95 25.89
N PHE A 43 3.10 9.22 24.86
CA PHE A 43 2.95 9.65 23.48
C PHE A 43 1.49 9.61 23.02
N ILE A 44 0.78 8.48 23.20
CA ILE A 44 -0.63 8.42 22.81
C ILE A 44 -1.53 9.36 23.62
N SER A 45 -1.21 9.59 24.90
CA SER A 45 -1.92 10.55 25.74
C SER A 45 -1.76 11.97 25.22
N ARG A 46 -0.55 12.36 24.83
CA ARG A 46 -0.33 13.66 24.20
C ARG A 46 -1.06 13.79 22.87
N VAL A 47 -0.97 12.78 22.01
CA VAL A 47 -1.69 12.75 20.72
C VAL A 47 -3.18 12.98 20.93
N ARG A 48 -3.79 12.35 21.95
CA ARG A 48 -5.21 12.51 22.25
C ARG A 48 -5.55 13.86 22.88
N ASN A 49 -4.79 14.25 23.90
CA ASN A 49 -5.17 15.36 24.77
C ASN A 49 -4.78 16.73 24.21
N GLU A 50 -3.72 16.77 23.41
CA GLU A 50 -3.23 17.99 22.77
C GLU A 50 -3.52 17.94 21.27
N ALA A 51 -2.89 17.03 20.52
CA ALA A 51 -2.97 17.08 19.06
C ALA A 51 -4.40 16.90 18.51
N ALA A 52 -5.16 15.92 19.01
CA ALA A 52 -6.54 15.72 18.56
C ALA A 52 -7.48 16.85 19.01
N ARG A 53 -7.22 17.46 20.17
CA ARG A 53 -7.94 18.63 20.69
C ARG A 53 -7.70 19.86 19.83
N ASP A 54 -6.44 20.14 19.52
CA ASP A 54 -6.02 21.40 18.90
C ASP A 54 -6.13 21.37 17.37
N PHE A 55 -5.82 20.24 16.73
CA PHE A 55 -5.93 20.08 15.26
C PHE A 55 -7.28 19.50 14.81
N GLY A 56 -8.05 18.91 15.72
CA GLY A 56 -9.43 18.50 15.44
C GLY A 56 -9.58 17.33 14.46
N ALA A 57 -8.55 16.48 14.28
CA ALA A 57 -8.58 15.31 13.41
C ALA A 57 -9.44 14.15 13.99
N CYS A 58 -10.68 14.46 14.36
CA CYS A 58 -11.62 13.54 14.99
C CYS A 58 -12.30 12.65 13.94
N LEU A 59 -12.29 11.34 14.17
CA LEU A 59 -12.96 10.37 13.31
C LEU A 59 -14.47 10.40 13.53
N ALA A 60 -15.24 10.53 12.45
CA ALA A 60 -16.71 10.46 12.52
C ALA A 60 -17.16 9.10 13.08
N PRO A 61 -18.14 9.04 14.02
CA PRO A 61 -18.59 7.78 14.62
C PRO A 61 -19.05 6.73 13.61
N HIS A 62 -19.74 7.16 12.54
CA HIS A 62 -20.15 6.28 11.46
C HIS A 62 -18.95 5.68 10.71
N SER A 63 -17.88 6.45 10.46
CA SER A 63 -16.64 5.92 9.88
C SER A 63 -15.98 4.89 10.79
N SER A 64 -15.98 5.12 12.10
CA SER A 64 -15.47 4.15 13.08
C SER A 64 -16.26 2.84 13.03
N PHE A 65 -17.59 2.91 12.95
CA PHE A 65 -18.45 1.73 12.81
C PHE A 65 -18.12 0.92 11.55
N LEU A 66 -17.93 1.58 10.41
CA LEU A 66 -17.56 0.90 9.16
C LEU A 66 -16.18 0.21 9.24
N VAL A 67 -15.21 0.84 9.92
CA VAL A 67 -13.89 0.24 10.15
C VAL A 67 -14.00 -1.00 11.05
N LEU A 68 -14.79 -0.92 12.12
CA LEU A 68 -15.02 -2.06 13.02
C LEU A 68 -15.65 -3.23 12.25
N ASN A 69 -16.69 -2.97 11.46
CA ASN A 69 -17.33 -3.99 10.61
C ASN A 69 -16.34 -4.61 9.62
N GLY A 70 -15.45 -3.81 9.01
CA GLY A 70 -14.39 -4.33 8.15
C GLY A 70 -13.38 -5.21 8.92
N THR A 71 -13.06 -4.86 10.16
CA THR A 71 -12.06 -5.56 10.98
C THR A 71 -12.49 -6.97 11.36
N GLU A 72 -13.81 -7.23 11.48
CA GLU A 72 -14.36 -8.57 11.78
C GLU A 72 -13.91 -9.65 10.78
N THR A 73 -13.61 -9.26 9.54
CA THR A 73 -13.17 -10.17 8.47
C THR A 73 -11.71 -9.95 8.05
N LEU A 74 -10.92 -9.22 8.86
CA LEU A 74 -9.55 -8.85 8.47
C LEU A 74 -8.68 -10.06 8.12
N SER A 75 -8.58 -11.05 9.00
CA SER A 75 -7.71 -12.21 8.79
C SER A 75 -8.08 -12.99 7.52
N VAL A 76 -9.36 -13.32 7.36
CA VAL A 76 -9.84 -14.10 6.20
C VAL A 76 -9.68 -13.35 4.88
N ARG A 77 -9.83 -12.01 4.88
CA ARG A 77 -9.54 -11.20 3.70
C ARG A 77 -8.05 -11.20 3.39
N MET A 78 -7.19 -11.01 4.40
CA MET A 78 -5.74 -11.03 4.20
C MET A 78 -5.24 -12.37 3.66
N ASP A 79 -5.71 -13.50 4.20
CA ASP A 79 -5.36 -14.83 3.68
C ASP A 79 -5.74 -14.97 2.21
N LYS A 80 -6.94 -14.52 1.83
CA LYS A 80 -7.42 -14.55 0.45
C LYS A 80 -6.61 -13.63 -0.46
N HIS A 81 -6.36 -12.38 -0.05
CA HIS A 81 -5.50 -11.44 -0.77
C HIS A 81 -4.12 -12.04 -1.06
N ILE A 82 -3.42 -12.52 -0.03
CA ILE A 82 -2.09 -13.12 -0.16
C ILE A 82 -2.11 -14.35 -1.08
N SER A 83 -3.09 -15.25 -0.91
CA SER A 83 -3.18 -16.45 -1.74
C SER A 83 -3.43 -16.14 -3.22
N ASN A 84 -4.27 -15.13 -3.51
CA ASN A 84 -4.50 -14.64 -4.87
C ASN A 84 -3.23 -13.99 -5.42
N THR A 85 -2.58 -13.12 -4.64
CA THR A 85 -1.35 -12.44 -5.06
C THR A 85 -0.26 -13.40 -5.45
N ASN A 86 -0.04 -14.47 -4.70
CA ASN A 86 0.98 -15.48 -5.03
C ASN A 86 0.77 -16.05 -6.44
N LYS A 87 -0.46 -16.47 -6.74
CA LYS A 87 -0.81 -17.04 -8.04
C LYS A 87 -0.70 -16.02 -9.17
N VAL A 88 -1.12 -14.77 -8.93
CA VAL A 88 -1.03 -13.70 -9.94
C VAL A 88 0.43 -13.32 -10.19
N VAL A 89 1.26 -13.24 -9.15
CA VAL A 89 2.70 -13.00 -9.27
C VAL A 89 3.35 -14.13 -10.07
N ASP A 90 3.07 -15.39 -9.76
CA ASP A 90 3.60 -16.54 -10.51
C ASP A 90 3.17 -16.51 -11.99
N TYR A 91 1.91 -16.18 -12.27
CA TYR A 91 1.39 -16.01 -13.62
C TYR A 91 2.14 -14.92 -14.40
N LEU A 92 2.33 -13.75 -13.79
CA LEU A 92 3.03 -12.62 -14.40
C LEU A 92 4.53 -12.92 -14.58
N ASN A 93 5.14 -13.69 -13.68
CA ASN A 93 6.57 -14.00 -13.66
C ASN A 93 7.03 -15.00 -14.75
N GLY A 94 6.20 -15.27 -15.75
CA GLY A 94 6.59 -16.00 -16.96
C GLY A 94 5.87 -15.51 -18.20
N HIS A 95 5.22 -14.35 -18.14
CA HIS A 95 4.35 -13.88 -19.22
C HIS A 95 5.13 -13.06 -20.25
N ASP A 96 4.97 -13.35 -21.54
CA ASP A 96 5.76 -12.77 -22.64
C ASP A 96 5.67 -11.24 -22.76
N MET A 97 4.59 -10.62 -22.28
CA MET A 97 4.41 -9.16 -22.28
C MET A 97 4.96 -8.46 -21.03
N VAL A 98 5.46 -9.21 -20.05
CA VAL A 98 5.99 -8.69 -18.78
C VAL A 98 7.52 -8.71 -18.85
N GLU A 99 8.16 -7.59 -18.50
CA GLU A 99 9.63 -7.45 -18.49
C GLU A 99 10.23 -7.83 -17.14
N TRP A 100 9.51 -7.50 -16.06
CA TRP A 100 9.91 -7.76 -14.69
C TRP A 100 8.69 -7.72 -13.79
N VAL A 101 8.78 -8.41 -12.65
CA VAL A 101 7.81 -8.35 -11.55
C VAL A 101 8.57 -8.02 -10.27
N SER A 102 8.11 -7.04 -9.52
CA SER A 102 8.72 -6.63 -8.24
C SER A 102 7.82 -7.03 -7.08
N HIS A 103 8.05 -8.23 -6.55
CA HIS A 103 7.34 -8.75 -5.40
C HIS A 103 8.29 -9.51 -4.46
N PRO A 104 8.24 -9.32 -3.12
CA PRO A 104 9.18 -9.96 -2.18
C PRO A 104 9.16 -11.50 -2.17
N ASN A 105 8.08 -12.12 -2.63
CA ASN A 105 7.99 -13.58 -2.74
C ASN A 105 8.83 -14.18 -3.88
N LEU A 106 9.28 -13.38 -4.84
CA LEU A 106 10.17 -13.83 -5.90
C LEU A 106 11.59 -13.99 -5.37
N LYS A 107 12.26 -15.09 -5.74
CA LYS A 107 13.61 -15.42 -5.24
C LYS A 107 14.66 -14.38 -5.60
N ASP A 108 14.51 -13.75 -6.76
CA ASP A 108 15.46 -12.75 -7.25
C ASP A 108 15.19 -11.35 -6.67
N HIS A 109 14.18 -11.19 -5.81
CA HIS A 109 13.89 -9.92 -5.16
C HIS A 109 14.94 -9.62 -4.05
N PRO A 110 15.52 -8.40 -4.00
CA PRO A 110 16.60 -8.07 -3.05
C PRO A 110 16.27 -8.33 -1.57
N ASN A 111 14.99 -8.16 -1.21
CA ASN A 111 14.49 -8.36 0.15
C ASN A 111 13.76 -9.70 0.35
N HIS A 112 13.98 -10.70 -0.50
CA HIS A 112 13.29 -12.01 -0.39
C HIS A 112 13.46 -12.65 0.99
N ASP A 113 14.72 -12.80 1.43
CA ASP A 113 15.04 -13.45 2.71
C ASP A 113 14.50 -12.64 3.91
N LEU A 114 14.63 -11.32 3.87
CA LEU A 114 14.10 -10.43 4.91
C LEU A 114 12.57 -10.50 4.99
N ALA A 115 11.88 -10.52 3.85
CA ALA A 115 10.43 -10.63 3.81
C ALA A 115 9.97 -11.99 4.37
N LYS A 116 10.70 -13.06 4.08
CA LYS A 116 10.42 -14.39 4.64
C LYS A 116 10.59 -14.44 6.16
N GLU A 117 11.58 -13.71 6.70
CA GLU A 117 11.81 -13.59 8.14
C GLU A 117 10.70 -12.76 8.82
N LEU A 118 10.41 -11.56 8.31
CA LEU A 118 9.51 -10.61 8.96
C LEU A 118 8.02 -10.89 8.70
N LEU A 119 7.68 -11.48 7.54
CA LEU A 119 6.31 -11.66 7.06
C LEU A 119 6.03 -13.14 6.72
N PRO A 120 6.19 -14.08 7.67
CA PRO A 120 6.14 -15.52 7.40
C PRO A 120 4.76 -16.02 6.94
N LYS A 121 3.70 -15.23 7.14
CA LYS A 121 2.32 -15.54 6.70
C LYS A 121 1.99 -14.99 5.31
N GLY A 122 2.92 -14.27 4.68
CA GLY A 122 2.73 -13.62 3.39
C GLY A 122 3.03 -12.12 3.44
N SER A 123 3.62 -11.61 2.36
CA SER A 123 4.23 -10.28 2.33
C SER A 123 3.22 -9.14 2.09
N THR A 124 2.74 -8.97 0.85
CA THR A 124 1.89 -7.84 0.44
C THR A 124 0.93 -8.31 -0.64
N ALA A 125 -0.21 -7.64 -0.78
CA ALA A 125 -1.13 -7.83 -1.90
C ALA A 125 -0.95 -6.76 -2.99
N VAL A 126 -0.03 -5.82 -2.77
CA VAL A 126 0.28 -4.70 -3.65
C VAL A 126 1.68 -4.87 -4.20
N PHE A 127 1.81 -4.80 -5.53
CA PHE A 127 3.10 -4.92 -6.21
C PHE A 127 3.05 -4.30 -7.60
N SER A 128 4.21 -4.23 -8.24
CA SER A 128 4.34 -3.65 -9.58
C SER A 128 5.00 -4.63 -10.54
N PHE A 129 4.69 -4.48 -11.83
CA PHE A 129 5.38 -5.15 -12.91
C PHE A 129 5.60 -4.17 -14.07
N GLY A 130 6.60 -4.45 -14.91
CA GLY A 130 6.85 -3.68 -16.13
C GLY A 130 6.20 -4.35 -17.33
N ILE A 131 5.38 -3.62 -18.08
CA ILE A 131 4.84 -4.07 -19.36
C ILE A 131 5.73 -3.62 -20.52
N LYS A 132 5.94 -4.51 -21.51
CA LYS A 132 6.64 -4.18 -22.75
C LYS A 132 5.92 -3.07 -23.52
N GLY A 133 6.68 -2.18 -24.12
CA GLY A 133 6.16 -1.09 -24.97
C GLY A 133 5.80 0.20 -24.23
N GLY A 134 6.20 0.33 -22.96
CA GLY A 134 6.16 1.59 -22.23
C GLY A 134 4.76 2.18 -22.04
N ARG A 135 4.68 3.51 -22.04
CA ARG A 135 3.49 4.27 -21.62
C ARG A 135 2.25 3.95 -22.44
N GLU A 136 2.40 3.93 -23.76
CA GLU A 136 1.26 3.74 -24.68
C GLU A 136 0.66 2.35 -24.51
N ILE A 137 1.51 1.31 -24.45
CA ILE A 137 1.04 -0.07 -24.28
C ILE A 137 0.53 -0.33 -22.87
N GLY A 138 1.14 0.28 -21.85
CA GLY A 138 0.65 0.27 -20.48
C GLY A 138 -0.75 0.86 -20.37
N GLN A 139 -1.03 1.97 -21.05
CA GLN A 139 -2.36 2.57 -21.13
C GLN A 139 -3.37 1.64 -21.81
N VAL A 140 -3.03 1.09 -22.99
CA VAL A 140 -3.91 0.14 -23.71
C VAL A 140 -4.23 -1.10 -22.86
N PHE A 141 -3.27 -1.58 -22.09
CA PHE A 141 -3.47 -2.71 -21.19
C PHE A 141 -4.51 -2.40 -20.12
N ILE A 142 -4.34 -1.30 -19.37
CA ILE A 142 -5.25 -0.98 -18.26
C ILE A 142 -6.65 -0.59 -18.72
N ASP A 143 -6.78 0.05 -19.89
CA ASP A 143 -8.07 0.45 -20.46
C ASP A 143 -8.89 -0.76 -20.93
N ARG A 144 -8.26 -1.94 -21.02
CA ARG A 144 -8.93 -3.17 -21.48
C ARG A 144 -9.35 -4.11 -20.34
N LEU A 145 -8.95 -3.84 -19.11
CA LEU A 145 -9.36 -4.65 -17.96
C LEU A 145 -10.83 -4.35 -17.61
N ASP A 146 -11.63 -5.40 -17.45
CA ASP A 146 -13.07 -5.29 -17.14
C ASP A 146 -13.33 -5.51 -15.64
N LEU A 147 -12.48 -6.30 -14.97
CA LEU A 147 -12.62 -6.65 -13.54
C LEU A 147 -11.76 -5.77 -12.64
N PHE A 148 -10.51 -5.50 -13.04
CA PHE A 148 -9.65 -4.60 -12.28
C PHE A 148 -10.14 -3.16 -12.38
N SER A 149 -10.44 -2.53 -11.24
CA SER A 149 -10.84 -1.12 -11.22
C SER A 149 -9.62 -0.21 -11.34
N ASN A 150 -9.64 0.73 -12.31
CA ASN A 150 -8.60 1.75 -12.46
C ASN A 150 -8.74 2.85 -11.40
N LEU A 151 -8.19 2.61 -10.20
CA LEU A 151 -8.30 3.49 -9.04
C LEU A 151 -6.97 3.58 -8.28
N ALA A 152 -6.72 4.73 -7.66
CA ALA A 152 -5.46 5.02 -6.98
C ALA A 152 -5.37 4.48 -5.55
N ASN A 153 -6.49 4.12 -4.91
CA ASN A 153 -6.49 3.52 -3.57
C ASN A 153 -5.93 2.09 -3.59
N ILE A 154 -5.71 1.53 -2.40
CA ILE A 154 -5.19 0.17 -2.20
C ILE A 154 -5.96 -0.51 -1.06
N GLY A 155 -5.92 -1.84 -1.01
CA GLY A 155 -6.48 -2.62 0.09
C GLY A 155 -8.01 -2.72 0.13
N ASP A 156 -8.68 -2.44 -0.99
CA ASP A 156 -10.09 -2.78 -1.17
C ASP A 156 -10.24 -4.30 -1.37
N ALA A 157 -11.44 -4.84 -1.11
CA ALA A 157 -11.79 -6.20 -1.49
C ALA A 157 -11.74 -6.41 -3.02
N LYS A 158 -11.92 -5.33 -3.80
CA LYS A 158 -11.79 -5.35 -5.25
C LYS A 158 -10.34 -5.27 -5.68
N SER A 159 -10.02 -5.95 -6.76
CA SER A 159 -8.75 -5.84 -7.45
C SER A 159 -8.64 -4.50 -8.18
N LEU A 160 -7.52 -3.81 -7.96
CA LEU A 160 -7.27 -2.47 -8.48
C LEU A 160 -6.01 -2.47 -9.35
N VAL A 161 -6.05 -1.67 -10.40
CA VAL A 161 -4.92 -1.47 -11.32
C VAL A 161 -4.63 0.03 -11.42
N ILE A 162 -3.36 0.38 -11.58
CA ILE A 162 -2.99 1.72 -12.00
C ILE A 162 -1.73 1.68 -12.85
N HIS A 163 -1.70 2.50 -13.89
CA HIS A 163 -0.51 2.78 -14.69
C HIS A 163 -0.06 4.22 -14.38
N PRO A 164 0.92 4.44 -13.48
CA PRO A 164 1.22 5.76 -12.95
C PRO A 164 1.60 6.78 -14.03
N ALA A 165 2.35 6.37 -15.05
CA ALA A 165 2.83 7.25 -16.11
C ALA A 165 1.71 7.87 -16.98
N SER A 166 0.54 7.23 -17.10
CA SER A 166 -0.62 7.81 -17.80
C SER A 166 -1.72 8.33 -16.85
N THR A 167 -1.54 8.23 -15.53
CA THR A 167 -2.58 8.57 -14.55
C THR A 167 -2.06 9.52 -13.47
N THR A 168 -1.60 8.98 -12.33
CA THR A 168 -1.20 9.72 -11.13
C THR A 168 0.01 10.63 -11.35
N HIS A 169 0.92 10.24 -12.24
CA HIS A 169 2.16 10.95 -12.52
C HIS A 169 2.21 11.45 -13.98
N GLN A 170 1.07 11.54 -14.65
CA GLN A 170 0.97 11.93 -16.08
C GLN A 170 1.59 13.29 -16.41
N ARG A 171 1.73 14.17 -15.41
CA ARG A 171 2.30 15.52 -15.56
C ARG A 171 3.82 15.55 -15.39
N MET A 172 4.45 14.44 -15.03
CA MET A 172 5.91 14.36 -14.89
C MET A 172 6.57 14.12 -16.24
N THR A 173 7.77 14.66 -16.40
CA THR A 173 8.64 14.32 -17.54
C THR A 173 9.18 12.90 -17.39
N VAL A 174 9.74 12.35 -18.47
CA VAL A 174 10.31 10.99 -18.44
C VAL A 174 11.46 10.92 -17.44
N GLU A 175 12.33 11.93 -17.41
CA GLU A 175 13.47 12.00 -16.50
C GLU A 175 13.01 12.03 -15.03
N ALA A 176 11.99 12.82 -14.72
CA ALA A 176 11.44 12.89 -13.37
C ALA A 176 10.77 11.57 -12.94
N LEU A 177 10.15 10.83 -13.88
CA LEU A 177 9.60 9.51 -13.60
C LEU A 177 10.71 8.50 -13.28
N GLU A 178 11.80 8.50 -14.07
CA GLU A 178 12.96 7.64 -13.83
C GLU A 178 13.63 7.94 -12.48
N GLU A 179 13.83 9.21 -12.14
CA GLU A 179 14.35 9.65 -10.83
C GLU A 179 13.45 9.18 -9.66
N ALA A 180 12.14 9.13 -9.88
CA ALA A 180 11.17 8.60 -8.91
C ALA A 180 11.09 7.06 -8.88
N GLY A 181 11.86 6.36 -9.73
CA GLY A 181 11.83 4.90 -9.84
C GLY A 181 10.57 4.36 -10.55
N ILE A 182 9.93 5.18 -11.38
CA ILE A 182 8.71 4.82 -12.13
C ILE A 182 9.08 4.69 -13.60
N SER A 183 9.16 3.47 -14.12
CA SER A 183 9.31 3.28 -15.57
C SER A 183 8.01 3.63 -16.30
N GLU A 184 8.12 4.03 -17.57
CA GLU A 184 6.96 4.36 -18.39
C GLU A 184 6.00 3.19 -18.60
N GLY A 185 6.44 1.93 -18.45
CA GLY A 185 5.61 0.73 -18.54
C GLY A 185 5.18 0.16 -17.19
N LEU A 186 5.39 0.89 -16.08
CA LEU A 186 5.09 0.36 -14.75
C LEU A 186 3.58 0.25 -14.53
N ILE A 187 3.10 -0.96 -14.26
CA ILE A 187 1.76 -1.24 -13.78
C ILE A 187 1.83 -1.62 -12.31
N ARG A 188 1.00 -0.99 -11.48
CA ARG A 188 0.81 -1.38 -10.08
C ARG A 188 -0.53 -2.07 -9.91
N LEU A 189 -0.52 -3.24 -9.28
CA LEU A 189 -1.71 -3.99 -8.91
C LEU A 189 -1.90 -3.97 -7.40
N SER A 190 -3.16 -3.87 -6.97
CA SER A 190 -3.60 -4.20 -5.61
C SER A 190 -4.60 -5.34 -5.75
N ILE A 191 -4.17 -6.56 -5.44
CA ILE A 191 -4.97 -7.76 -5.67
C ILE A 191 -6.07 -7.86 -4.62
N GLY A 192 -7.30 -8.08 -5.07
CA GLY A 192 -8.50 -8.25 -4.28
C GLY A 192 -8.77 -9.70 -3.87
N ILE A 193 -10.01 -9.97 -3.48
CA ILE A 193 -10.48 -11.27 -2.98
C ILE A 193 -11.35 -12.04 -3.98
N GLU A 194 -11.38 -11.64 -5.25
CA GLU A 194 -12.11 -12.31 -6.31
C GLU A 194 -11.61 -13.76 -6.55
N SER A 195 -12.29 -14.47 -7.45
CA SER A 195 -11.76 -15.71 -8.01
C SER A 195 -10.45 -15.40 -8.74
N VAL A 196 -9.40 -16.16 -8.41
CA VAL A 196 -8.08 -15.92 -9.02
C VAL A 196 -8.05 -16.23 -10.50
N ASP A 197 -8.88 -17.18 -10.95
CA ASP A 197 -8.97 -17.55 -12.36
C ASP A 197 -9.60 -16.40 -13.17
N ASP A 198 -10.60 -15.72 -12.62
CA ASP A 198 -11.23 -14.55 -13.24
C ASP A 198 -10.24 -13.37 -13.32
N LEU A 199 -9.40 -13.18 -12.28
CA LEU A 199 -8.34 -12.17 -12.29
C LEU A 199 -7.30 -12.46 -13.38
N ILE A 200 -6.85 -13.70 -13.50
CA ILE A 200 -5.89 -14.10 -14.54
C ILE A 200 -6.50 -13.96 -15.94
N GLU A 201 -7.77 -14.34 -16.11
CA GLU A 201 -8.48 -14.18 -17.39
C GLU A 201 -8.60 -12.71 -17.78
N ASP A 202 -8.90 -11.82 -16.84
CA ASP A 202 -8.98 -10.38 -17.09
C ASP A 202 -7.61 -9.79 -17.49
N LEU A 203 -6.55 -10.15 -16.77
CA LEU A 203 -5.17 -9.77 -17.13
C LEU A 203 -4.80 -10.27 -18.53
N GLU A 204 -5.14 -11.50 -18.87
CA GLU A 204 -4.89 -12.08 -20.19
C GLU A 204 -5.62 -11.33 -21.31
N LYS A 205 -6.86 -10.87 -21.09
CA LYS A 205 -7.58 -10.00 -22.04
C LYS A 205 -6.82 -8.70 -22.29
N GLY A 206 -6.33 -8.07 -21.22
CA GLY A 206 -5.45 -6.91 -21.28
C GLY A 206 -4.21 -7.19 -22.10
N PHE A 207 -3.46 -8.26 -21.77
CA PHE A 207 -2.22 -8.61 -22.46
C PHE A 207 -2.39 -8.94 -23.94
N ARG A 208 -3.46 -9.66 -24.33
CA ARG A 208 -3.76 -9.92 -25.74
C ARG A 208 -3.95 -8.65 -26.55
N THR A 209 -4.53 -7.62 -25.93
CA THR A 209 -4.82 -6.34 -26.59
C THR A 209 -3.55 -5.49 -26.67
N ALA A 210 -2.80 -5.43 -25.57
CA ALA A 210 -1.47 -4.81 -25.51
C ALA A 210 -0.50 -5.44 -26.53
N SER A 211 -0.46 -6.76 -26.65
CA SER A 211 0.40 -7.48 -27.61
C SER A 211 0.03 -7.18 -29.07
N LYS A 212 -1.27 -7.02 -29.37
CA LYS A 212 -1.73 -6.62 -30.70
C LYS A 212 -1.37 -5.17 -31.02
N ALA A 213 -1.44 -4.28 -30.03
CA ALA A 213 -1.08 -2.87 -30.18
C ALA A 213 0.44 -2.69 -30.38
N LEU A 214 1.26 -3.43 -29.63
CA LEU A 214 2.72 -3.39 -29.74
C LEU A 214 3.26 -3.84 -31.10
N LYS A 215 2.51 -4.68 -31.83
CA LYS A 215 2.89 -5.18 -33.17
C LYS A 215 2.49 -4.25 -34.33
N LYS A 216 1.69 -3.22 -34.05
CA LYS A 216 1.29 -2.22 -35.04
C LYS A 216 2.30 -1.10 -35.10
#